data_AF-A0A359I800-F1
#
_entry.id   AF-A0A359I800-F1
#
_cell.length_a   1.000
_cell.length_b   1.000
_cell.length_c   1.000
_cell.angle_alpha   90.00
_cell.angle_beta   90.00
_cell.angle_gamma   90.00
#
_symmetry.space_group_name_H-M   'P 1'
#
loop_
_entity.id
_entity.type
_entity.pdbx_description
1 polymer ?
#
loop_
_entity_poly.entity_id
_entity_poly.type
_entity_poly.pdbx_seq_one_letter_code
_entity_poly.pdbx_strand_id
1 'polypeptide(L)'
;MDKTSELDCFLYYMWNAWDCWENDKVFGECASEAVEDPNNPGQMVVGSDLNPANHFWNKWCYLNRKYHAGAPAVFYSELSAKNRRKIVDAAIKHYNK
;
A
#
# COMPACT_ATOMS: atom_id res chain seq x y z
N MET A 1 -18.65 -3.90 14.47
CA MET A 1 -17.19 -3.86 14.38
C MET A 1 -16.65 -3.50 15.74
N ASP A 2 -15.97 -4.44 16.38
CA ASP A 2 -15.25 -4.14 17.61
C ASP A 2 -13.97 -3.36 17.26
N LYS A 3 -13.39 -2.65 18.24
CA LYS A 3 -12.16 -1.87 18.04
C LYS A 3 -10.88 -2.74 18.14
N THR A 4 -11.03 -4.05 18.22
CA THR A 4 -9.97 -5.02 18.54
C THR A 4 -9.59 -5.93 17.38
N SER A 5 -10.47 -6.10 16.39
CA SER A 5 -10.23 -6.90 15.20
C SER A 5 -9.38 -6.10 14.19
N GLU A 6 -8.09 -6.46 14.08
CA GLU A 6 -7.19 -5.91 13.05
C GLU A 6 -7.78 -6.09 11.63
N LEU A 7 -8.51 -7.19 11.42
CA LEU A 7 -9.17 -7.50 10.16
C LEU A 7 -10.31 -6.54 9.86
N ASP A 8 -11.16 -6.23 10.84
CA ASP A 8 -12.28 -5.30 10.66
C ASP A 8 -11.75 -3.90 10.36
N CYS A 9 -10.73 -3.45 11.10
CA CYS A 9 -10.05 -2.18 10.86
C CYS A 9 -9.47 -2.13 9.44
N PHE A 10 -8.75 -3.17 9.02
CA PHE A 10 -8.16 -3.26 7.69
C PHE A 10 -9.22 -3.21 6.59
N LEU A 11 -10.26 -4.05 6.67
CA LEU A 11 -11.31 -4.10 5.64
C LEU A 11 -12.07 -2.77 5.56
N TYR A 12 -12.39 -2.16 6.71
CA TYR A 12 -13.02 -0.84 6.75
C TYR A 12 -12.12 0.21 6.09
N TYR A 13 -10.84 0.23 6.43
CA TYR A 13 -9.85 1.16 5.88
C TYR A 13 -9.70 1.01 4.37
N MET A 14 -9.57 -0.22 3.86
CA MET A 14 -9.42 -0.52 2.43
C MET A 14 -10.61 -0.06 1.58
N TRP A 15 -11.82 -0.04 2.15
CA TRP A 15 -13.01 0.35 1.40
C TRP A 15 -13.40 1.81 1.56
N ASN A 16 -13.12 2.43 2.70
CA ASN A 16 -13.63 3.77 3.02
C ASN A 16 -12.57 4.87 2.99
N ALA A 17 -11.29 4.51 3.12
CA ALA A 17 -10.20 5.48 3.24
C ALA A 17 -9.06 5.25 2.25
N TRP A 18 -8.88 4.03 1.74
CA TRP A 18 -7.74 3.70 0.89
C TRP A 18 -7.80 4.37 -0.49
N ASP A 19 -6.87 5.30 -0.70
CA ASP A 19 -6.65 6.00 -1.97
C ASP A 19 -5.15 6.09 -2.29
N CYS A 20 -4.80 6.75 -3.40
CA CYS A 20 -3.40 6.93 -3.80
C CYS A 20 -2.57 7.74 -2.78
N TRP A 21 -3.19 8.64 -2.01
CA TRP A 21 -2.53 9.47 -1.00
C TRP A 21 -2.29 8.71 0.30
N GLU A 22 -3.27 7.94 0.76
CA GLU A 22 -3.11 7.02 1.90
C GLU A 22 -2.09 5.94 1.58
N ASN A 23 -2.13 5.42 0.37
CA ASN A 23 -1.12 4.49 -0.13
C ASN A 23 0.30 5.11 -0.11
N ASP A 24 0.44 6.38 -0.48
CA ASP A 24 1.72 7.10 -0.39
C ASP A 24 2.17 7.32 1.08
N LYS A 25 1.25 7.62 2.00
CA LYS A 25 1.58 7.69 3.44
C LYS A 25 2.04 6.35 4.01
N VAL A 26 1.46 5.23 3.55
CA VAL A 26 1.79 3.88 4.06
C VAL A 26 3.05 3.32 3.39
N PHE A 27 3.24 3.56 2.10
CA PHE A 27 4.30 2.92 1.30
C PHE A 27 5.30 3.88 0.66
N GLY A 28 5.00 5.17 0.56
CA GLY A 28 5.86 6.20 -0.06
C GLY A 28 7.15 6.47 0.71
N GLU A 29 7.17 6.30 2.04
CA GLU A 29 8.41 6.34 2.83
C GLU A 29 9.39 5.20 2.46
N CYS A 30 8.97 4.18 1.71
CA CYS A 30 9.84 3.09 1.27
C CYS A 30 10.74 3.46 0.07
N ALA A 31 10.59 4.68 -0.47
CA ALA A 31 11.25 5.16 -1.69
C ALA A 31 12.48 6.05 -1.45
N SER A 32 12.99 6.15 -0.21
CA SER A 32 14.02 7.14 0.13
C SER A 32 15.42 6.83 -0.42
N GLU A 33 15.61 5.73 -1.17
CA GLU A 33 16.90 5.38 -1.75
C GLU A 33 16.88 5.60 -3.26
N ALA A 34 17.65 6.60 -3.71
CA ALA A 34 17.97 6.77 -5.11
C ALA A 34 18.68 5.50 -5.60
N VAL A 35 18.07 4.82 -6.57
CA VAL A 35 18.68 3.66 -7.24
C VAL A 35 19.33 4.12 -8.53
N GLU A 36 20.48 3.54 -8.84
CA GLU A 36 21.18 3.75 -10.10
C GLU A 36 20.39 3.08 -11.23
N ASP A 37 20.22 3.79 -12.35
CA ASP A 37 19.54 3.23 -13.52
C ASP A 37 20.35 2.04 -14.08
N PRO A 38 19.78 0.82 -14.15
CA PRO A 38 20.48 -0.36 -14.68
C PRO A 38 20.87 -0.23 -16.16
N ASN A 39 20.28 0.72 -16.89
CA ASN A 39 20.57 1.01 -18.29
C ASN A 39 21.44 2.27 -18.48
N ASN A 40 21.66 3.06 -17.42
CA ASN A 40 22.49 4.26 -17.49
C ASN A 40 23.27 4.50 -16.17
N PRO A 41 24.43 3.86 -16.01
CA PRO A 41 25.24 3.98 -14.80
C PRO A 41 25.69 5.44 -14.58
N GLY A 42 25.54 5.92 -13.34
CA GLY A 42 25.75 7.32 -12.95
C GLY A 42 24.51 8.21 -13.00
N GLN A 43 23.38 7.73 -13.54
CA GLN A 43 22.09 8.43 -13.44
C GLN A 43 21.31 7.96 -12.22
N MET A 44 21.14 8.86 -11.24
CA MET A 44 20.23 8.62 -10.11
C MET A 44 18.80 8.98 -10.51
N VAL A 45 17.89 8.03 -10.40
CA VAL A 45 16.47 8.23 -10.73
C VAL A 45 15.65 8.45 -9.46
N VAL A 46 14.88 9.54 -9.44
CA VAL A 46 14.03 9.93 -8.30
C VAL A 46 12.55 9.92 -8.71
N GLY A 47 11.76 9.10 -8.01
CA GLY A 47 10.49 9.55 -7.43
C GLY A 47 9.17 9.30 -8.17
N SER A 48 9.01 9.57 -9.47
CA SER A 48 7.66 9.46 -10.10
C SER A 48 7.35 8.09 -10.70
N ASP A 49 8.28 7.55 -11.50
CA ASP A 49 8.14 6.23 -12.14
C ASP A 49 8.62 5.09 -11.24
N LEU A 50 9.35 5.44 -10.18
CA LEU A 50 9.86 4.53 -9.15
C LEU A 50 9.16 4.68 -7.81
N ASN A 51 8.05 5.44 -7.70
CA ASN A 51 7.31 5.50 -6.45
C ASN A 51 6.84 4.06 -6.10
N PRO A 52 7.38 3.40 -5.06
CA PRO A 52 6.92 2.08 -4.66
C PRO A 52 5.44 2.13 -4.29
N ALA A 53 4.93 3.27 -3.82
CA ALA A 53 3.51 3.48 -3.60
C ALA A 53 2.72 3.34 -4.92
N ASN A 54 3.23 3.83 -6.07
CA ASN A 54 2.55 3.60 -7.36
C ASN A 54 2.46 2.11 -7.70
N HIS A 55 3.46 1.29 -7.35
CA HIS A 55 3.39 -0.16 -7.54
C HIS A 55 2.25 -0.78 -6.70
N PHE A 56 2.13 -0.40 -5.44
CA PHE A 56 1.06 -0.89 -4.56
C PHE A 56 -0.33 -0.38 -4.98
N TRP A 57 -0.43 0.88 -5.39
CA TRP A 57 -1.69 1.47 -5.88
C TRP A 57 -2.16 0.85 -7.19
N ASN A 58 -1.24 0.67 -8.16
CA ASN A 58 -1.57 0.02 -9.43
C ASN A 58 -1.98 -1.44 -9.22
N LYS A 59 -1.30 -2.15 -8.31
CA LYS A 59 -1.68 -3.51 -7.89
C LYS A 59 -3.08 -3.52 -7.27
N TRP A 60 -3.36 -2.61 -6.33
CA TRP A 60 -4.70 -2.47 -5.77
C TRP A 60 -5.76 -2.22 -6.84
N CYS A 61 -5.54 -1.27 -7.76
CA CYS A 61 -6.45 -0.97 -8.86
C CYS A 61 -6.74 -2.20 -9.74
N TYR A 62 -5.70 -2.97 -10.07
CA TYR A 62 -5.84 -4.21 -10.84
C TYR A 62 -6.68 -5.25 -10.08
N LEU A 63 -6.35 -5.51 -8.81
CA LEU A 63 -7.03 -6.51 -7.98
C LEU A 63 -8.48 -6.10 -7.71
N ASN A 64 -8.75 -4.83 -7.47
CA ASN A 64 -10.10 -4.30 -7.26
C ASN A 64 -10.99 -4.50 -8.49
N ARG A 65 -10.44 -4.29 -9.69
CA ARG A 65 -11.17 -4.56 -10.95
C ARG A 65 -11.39 -6.05 -11.20
N LYS A 66 -10.45 -6.90 -10.79
CA LYS A 66 -10.50 -8.35 -11.08
C LYS A 66 -11.32 -9.15 -10.07
N TYR A 67 -11.22 -8.82 -8.79
CA TYR A 67 -11.77 -9.61 -7.69
C TYR A 67 -12.83 -8.86 -6.86
N HIS A 68 -13.02 -7.54 -7.10
CA HIS A 68 -14.00 -6.70 -6.41
C HIS A 68 -13.99 -6.90 -4.88
N ALA A 69 -15.05 -7.50 -4.32
CA ALA A 69 -15.19 -7.74 -2.88
C ALA A 69 -14.03 -8.56 -2.27
N GLY A 70 -13.38 -9.43 -3.07
CA GLY A 70 -12.23 -10.21 -2.64
C GLY A 70 -10.87 -9.49 -2.74
N ALA A 71 -10.83 -8.29 -3.34
CA ALA A 71 -9.59 -7.58 -3.61
C ALA A 71 -8.75 -7.26 -2.35
N PRO A 72 -9.32 -6.85 -1.20
CA PRO A 72 -8.54 -6.60 0.01
C PRO A 72 -7.78 -7.84 0.50
N ALA A 73 -8.43 -9.01 0.48
CA ALA A 73 -7.82 -10.25 0.92
C ALA A 73 -6.69 -10.70 -0.01
N VAL A 74 -6.89 -10.61 -1.32
CA VAL A 74 -5.87 -10.95 -2.32
C VAL A 74 -4.70 -9.97 -2.23
N PHE A 75 -4.98 -8.67 -2.15
CA PHE A 75 -3.93 -7.65 -2.00
C PHE A 75 -3.08 -7.90 -0.75
N TYR A 76 -3.72 -8.11 0.40
CA TYR A 76 -3.02 -8.43 1.65
C TYR A 76 -2.15 -9.69 1.51
N SER A 77 -2.64 -10.73 0.85
CA SER A 77 -1.89 -11.96 0.61
C SER A 77 -0.64 -11.77 -0.26
N GLU A 78 -0.65 -10.81 -1.18
CA GLU A 78 0.49 -10.51 -2.05
C GLU A 78 1.54 -9.60 -1.40
N LEU A 79 1.23 -8.98 -0.25
CA LEU A 79 2.18 -8.16 0.50
C LEU A 79 3.16 -9.02 1.30
N SER A 80 4.39 -8.52 1.46
CA SER A 80 5.35 -9.07 2.43
C SER A 80 4.87 -8.85 3.86
N ALA A 81 5.37 -9.62 4.82
CA ALA A 81 5.00 -9.48 6.24
C ALA A 81 5.21 -8.04 6.78
N LYS A 82 6.30 -7.38 6.37
CA LYS A 82 6.59 -5.99 6.72
C LYS A 82 5.51 -5.03 6.19
N ASN A 83 5.12 -5.18 4.93
CA ASN A 83 4.12 -4.31 4.30
C ASN A 83 2.70 -4.58 4.81
N ARG A 84 2.38 -5.84 5.14
CA ARG A 84 1.13 -6.20 5.82
C ARG A 84 0.98 -5.50 7.17
N ARG A 85 2.06 -5.44 7.96
CA ARG A 85 2.03 -4.75 9.25
C ARG A 85 1.82 -3.24 9.07
N LYS A 86 2.53 -2.61 8.13
CA LYS A 86 2.36 -1.18 7.82
C LYS A 86 0.91 -0.79 7.54
N ILE A 87 0.24 -1.54 6.65
CA ILE A 87 -1.14 -1.21 6.25
C ILE A 87 -2.15 -1.49 7.37
N VAL A 88 -1.92 -2.52 8.19
CA VAL A 88 -2.78 -2.83 9.35
C VAL A 88 -2.62 -1.76 10.43
N ASP A 89 -1.40 -1.36 10.74
CA ASP A 89 -1.15 -0.31 11.75
C ASP A 89 -1.77 1.02 11.32
N ALA A 90 -1.68 1.36 10.02
CA ALA A 90 -2.34 2.52 9.44
C ALA A 90 -3.87 2.43 9.56
N ALA A 91 -4.45 1.26 9.28
CA ALA A 91 -5.88 1.02 9.41
C ALA A 91 -6.37 1.17 10.86
N ILE A 92 -5.65 0.57 11.83
CA ILE A 92 -5.96 0.68 13.26
C ILE A 92 -5.87 2.15 13.71
N LYS A 93 -4.82 2.86 13.29
CA LYS A 93 -4.63 4.29 13.60
C LYS A 93 -5.74 5.15 12.98
N HIS A 94 -6.22 4.81 11.79
CA HIS A 94 -7.32 5.53 11.15
C HIS A 94 -8.64 5.30 11.90
N TYR A 95 -8.92 4.07 12.32
CA TYR A 95 -10.17 3.70 12.98
C TYR A 95 -10.27 4.19 14.44
N ASN A 96 -9.13 4.30 15.13
CA ASN A 96 -9.06 4.75 16.52
C ASN A 96 -8.77 6.27 16.69
N LYS A 97 -8.92 7.07 15.63
CA LYS A 97 -8.94 8.54 15.73
C LYS A 97 -10.21 9.03 16.40
#